data_AF-A0A1M3PUD7-F1
#
_entry.id   AF-A0A1M3PUD7-F1
#
_cell.length_a   1.000
_cell.length_b   1.000
_cell.length_c   1.000
_cell.angle_alpha   90.00
_cell.angle_beta   90.00
_cell.angle_gamma   90.00
#
_symmetry.space_group_name_H-M   'P 1'
#
loop_
_entity.id
_entity.type
_entity.pdbx_description
1 polymer ?
#
loop_
_entity_poly.entity_id
_entity_poly.type
_entity_poly.pdbx_seq_one_letter_code
_entity_poly.pdbx_strand_id
1 'polypeptide(L)'
;MCMQRGIGRPLLVAGAASALLLAGGCTRVRTHQGFLADNLIVSSVLPGVDNKASVEGSLGRPTFVSQFGPERWYYVSRDTRALAFASPRPTDQLLVTVQFDSAGNVASIDRNTSLEQVANISPVGDKTPTLGRKRSLLDEIFGNIGAVGAGGMGGAAGPSGPGPNGG
;
A
#
# COMPACT_ATOMS: atom_id res chain seq x y z
N MET A 1 41.08 1.51 -62.54
CA MET A 1 40.64 1.61 -61.13
C MET A 1 39.44 2.53 -61.03
N CYS A 2 38.30 2.06 -60.48
CA CYS A 2 37.35 2.88 -59.71
C CYS A 2 36.46 1.92 -58.92
N MET A 3 36.93 1.57 -57.73
CA MET A 3 36.24 0.75 -56.74
C MET A 3 35.22 1.63 -55.99
N GLN A 4 34.07 1.93 -56.61
CA GLN A 4 32.99 2.69 -55.97
C GLN A 4 32.23 1.77 -55.00
N ARG A 5 32.84 1.52 -53.85
CA ARG A 5 32.35 0.62 -52.80
C ARG A 5 31.12 1.27 -52.13
N GLY A 6 29.93 0.77 -52.46
CA GLY A 6 28.65 1.19 -51.88
C GLY A 6 28.53 0.81 -50.41
N ILE A 7 29.26 1.53 -49.55
CA ILE A 7 29.31 1.29 -48.09
C ILE A 7 28.06 1.84 -47.38
N GLY A 8 27.26 2.68 -48.03
CA GLY A 8 26.12 3.37 -47.39
C GLY A 8 24.83 2.54 -47.19
N ARG A 9 24.47 1.66 -48.14
CA ARG A 9 23.22 0.86 -48.05
C ARG A 9 23.25 -0.26 -46.99
N PRO A 10 24.32 -1.07 -46.83
CA PRO A 10 24.33 -2.10 -45.79
C PRO A 10 24.44 -1.50 -44.39
N LEU A 11 25.09 -0.34 -44.24
CA LEU A 11 25.20 0.35 -42.95
C LEU A 11 23.84 0.92 -42.48
N LEU A 12 23.04 1.45 -43.41
CA LEU A 12 21.68 1.94 -43.13
C LEU A 12 20.73 0.80 -42.73
N VAL A 13 20.80 -0.35 -43.40
CA VAL A 13 19.97 -1.53 -43.09
C VAL A 13 20.37 -2.13 -41.74
N ALA A 14 21.68 -2.22 -41.44
CA ALA A 14 22.17 -2.68 -40.15
C ALA A 14 21.77 -1.73 -39.00
N GLY A 15 21.81 -0.42 -39.22
CA GLY A 15 21.36 0.59 -38.26
C GLY A 15 19.85 0.53 -37.97
N ALA A 16 19.02 0.36 -39.01
CA ALA A 16 17.57 0.22 -38.84
C ALA A 16 17.18 -1.08 -38.10
N ALA A 17 17.86 -2.20 -38.40
CA ALA A 17 17.62 -3.47 -37.72
C ALA A 17 18.01 -3.44 -36.24
N SER A 18 19.10 -2.77 -35.89
CA SER A 18 19.54 -2.61 -34.50
C SER A 18 18.64 -1.65 -33.71
N ALA A 19 18.11 -0.60 -34.32
CA ALA A 19 17.11 0.27 -33.70
C ALA A 19 15.78 -0.46 -33.39
N LEU A 20 15.34 -1.37 -34.27
CA LEU A 20 14.14 -2.20 -34.05
C LEU A 20 14.33 -3.22 -32.91
N LEU A 21 15.53 -3.80 -32.77
CA LEU A 21 15.86 -4.71 -31.66
C LEU A 21 15.88 -3.99 -30.30
N LEU A 22 16.27 -2.71 -30.27
CA LEU A 22 16.28 -1.89 -29.05
C LEU A 22 14.90 -1.33 -28.68
N ALA A 23 13.92 -1.32 -29.60
CA ALA A 23 12.58 -0.79 -29.36
C ALA A 23 11.62 -1.74 -28.62
N GLY A 24 12.00 -3.01 -28.40
CA GLY A 24 11.13 -4.05 -27.83
C GLY A 24 10.85 -3.97 -26.32
N GLY A 25 11.40 -3.01 -25.59
CA GLY A 25 11.37 -3.00 -24.12
C GLY A 25 10.19 -2.30 -23.45
N CYS A 26 9.34 -1.59 -24.19
CA CYS A 26 8.23 -0.81 -23.62
C CYS A 26 7.00 -1.68 -23.32
N THR A 27 7.12 -2.66 -22.40
CA THR A 27 5.99 -3.49 -21.99
C THR A 27 5.27 -2.87 -20.79
N ARG A 28 3.96 -2.68 -20.91
CA ARG A 28 3.07 -2.21 -19.84
C ARG A 28 2.96 -3.28 -18.75
N VAL A 29 3.22 -2.91 -17.50
CA VAL A 29 2.99 -3.79 -16.34
C VAL A 29 1.54 -3.63 -15.90
N ARG A 30 0.78 -4.73 -15.95
CA ARG A 30 -0.57 -4.82 -15.38
C ARG A 30 -0.49 -5.64 -14.10
N THR A 31 -1.09 -5.14 -13.03
CA THR A 31 -1.15 -5.84 -11.76
C THR A 31 -2.59 -5.87 -11.28
N HIS A 32 -3.07 -7.08 -10.96
CA HIS A 32 -4.35 -7.34 -10.32
C HIS A 32 -4.09 -7.60 -8.83
N GLN A 33 -4.81 -6.93 -7.94
CA GLN A 33 -4.68 -7.11 -6.49
C GLN A 33 -6.05 -7.29 -5.83
N GLY A 34 -6.10 -8.12 -4.79
CA GLY A 34 -7.28 -8.31 -3.95
C GLY A 34 -8.07 -9.58 -4.28
N PHE A 35 -9.38 -9.51 -4.05
CA PHE A 35 -10.30 -10.62 -4.24
C PHE A 35 -10.36 -11.07 -5.71
N LEU A 36 -10.12 -12.34 -5.98
CA LEU A 36 -10.32 -12.91 -7.31
C LEU A 36 -11.80 -13.27 -7.47
N ALA A 37 -12.60 -12.27 -7.82
CA ALA A 37 -14.02 -12.44 -8.08
C ALA A 37 -14.22 -13.09 -9.44
N ASP A 38 -14.80 -14.28 -9.48
CA ASP A 38 -15.53 -14.73 -10.66
C ASP A 38 -16.96 -14.17 -10.58
N ASN A 39 -17.36 -13.37 -11.57
CA ASN A 39 -18.70 -12.78 -11.62
C ASN A 39 -19.80 -13.86 -11.54
N LEU A 40 -19.54 -15.07 -12.04
CA LEU A 40 -20.48 -16.19 -11.97
C LEU A 40 -20.68 -16.68 -10.54
N ILE A 41 -19.61 -16.79 -9.74
CA ILE A 41 -19.69 -17.24 -8.34
C ILE A 41 -20.31 -16.17 -7.46
N VAL A 42 -20.03 -14.89 -7.72
CA VAL A 42 -20.73 -13.81 -7.01
C VAL A 42 -22.22 -13.82 -7.34
N SER A 43 -22.61 -14.24 -8.55
CA SER A 43 -24.02 -14.38 -8.97
C SER A 43 -24.74 -15.62 -8.48
N SER A 44 -24.03 -16.63 -7.99
CA SER A 44 -24.68 -17.77 -7.35
C SER A 44 -25.13 -17.50 -5.93
N VAL A 45 -24.63 -16.43 -5.29
CA VAL A 45 -25.07 -16.04 -3.93
C VAL A 45 -26.44 -15.37 -4.02
N LEU A 46 -27.43 -16.00 -3.40
CA LEU A 46 -28.85 -15.61 -3.44
C LEU A 46 -29.28 -15.00 -2.11
N PRO A 47 -29.77 -13.75 -2.10
CA PRO A 47 -30.37 -13.15 -0.91
C PRO A 47 -31.54 -13.99 -0.37
N GLY A 48 -31.63 -14.13 0.94
CA GLY A 48 -32.66 -14.89 1.66
C GLY A 48 -32.50 -16.41 1.65
N VAL A 49 -31.59 -16.96 0.84
CA VAL A 49 -31.30 -18.40 0.80
C VAL A 49 -29.94 -18.70 1.42
N ASP A 50 -28.94 -17.90 1.07
CA ASP A 50 -27.59 -18.09 1.59
C ASP A 50 -27.38 -17.44 2.96
N ASN A 51 -26.51 -18.05 3.74
CA ASN A 51 -26.06 -17.55 5.04
C ASN A 51 -24.54 -17.31 5.02
N LYS A 52 -24.01 -16.72 6.09
CA LYS A 52 -22.56 -16.43 6.21
C LYS A 52 -21.66 -17.61 5.90
N ALA A 53 -22.01 -18.82 6.37
CA ALA A 53 -21.18 -20.00 6.14
C ALA A 53 -21.21 -20.44 4.67
N SER A 54 -22.37 -20.36 4.00
CA SER A 54 -22.47 -20.60 2.56
C SER A 54 -21.64 -19.59 1.76
N VAL A 55 -21.74 -18.30 2.12
CA VAL A 55 -21.00 -17.22 1.46
C VAL A 55 -19.49 -17.37 1.67
N GLU A 56 -19.05 -17.72 2.87
CA GLU A 56 -17.64 -17.98 3.13
C GLU A 56 -17.15 -19.25 2.40
N GLY A 57 -18.01 -20.26 2.26
CA GLY A 57 -17.70 -21.46 1.47
C GLY A 57 -17.56 -21.18 -0.03
N SER A 58 -18.35 -20.26 -0.58
CA SER A 58 -18.36 -19.94 -2.01
C SER A 58 -17.37 -18.84 -2.41
N LEU A 59 -17.33 -17.73 -1.66
CA LEU A 59 -16.50 -16.55 -1.93
C LEU A 59 -15.24 -16.50 -1.08
N GLY A 60 -15.12 -17.35 -0.05
CA GLY A 60 -14.00 -17.29 0.89
C GLY A 60 -14.10 -16.12 1.86
N ARG A 61 -12.98 -15.86 2.55
CA ARG A 61 -12.88 -14.81 3.55
C ARG A 61 -12.99 -13.42 2.91
N PRO A 62 -13.77 -12.50 3.51
CA PRO A 62 -13.88 -11.14 3.01
C PRO A 62 -12.57 -10.37 3.18
N THR A 63 -12.39 -9.33 2.37
CA THR A 63 -11.24 -8.41 2.51
C THR A 63 -11.33 -7.63 3.81
N PHE A 64 -12.53 -7.17 4.17
CA PHE A 64 -12.82 -6.56 5.46
C PHE A 64 -14.30 -6.66 5.81
N VAL A 65 -14.59 -6.50 7.10
CA VAL A 65 -15.94 -6.53 7.67
C VAL A 65 -16.29 -5.14 8.18
N SER A 66 -17.57 -4.75 8.11
CA SER A 66 -18.05 -3.49 8.66
C SER A 66 -17.83 -3.43 10.18
N GLN A 67 -17.12 -2.41 10.65
CA GLN A 67 -16.91 -2.18 12.09
C GLN A 67 -18.11 -1.53 12.77
N PHE A 68 -19.01 -0.91 11.99
CA PHE A 68 -20.15 -0.13 12.49
C PHE A 68 -21.40 -0.42 11.68
N GLY A 69 -22.56 -0.31 12.35
CA GLY A 69 -23.86 -0.50 11.72
C GLY A 69 -24.17 -1.96 11.37
N PRO A 70 -25.05 -2.21 10.37
CA PRO A 70 -25.40 -3.56 9.96
C PRO A 70 -24.18 -4.32 9.41
N GLU A 71 -24.12 -5.61 9.71
CA GLU A 71 -23.00 -6.46 9.34
C GLU A 71 -22.92 -6.58 7.81
N ARG A 72 -21.80 -6.10 7.28
CA ARG A 72 -21.50 -6.11 5.85
C ARG A 72 -20.11 -6.66 5.62
N TRP A 73 -19.99 -7.53 4.65
CA TRP A 73 -18.72 -8.06 4.18
C TRP A 73 -18.37 -7.42 2.85
N TYR A 74 -17.11 -7.01 2.73
CA TYR A 74 -16.61 -6.31 1.55
C TYR A 74 -15.51 -7.13 0.90
N TYR A 75 -15.70 -7.39 -0.39
CA TYR A 75 -14.72 -8.02 -1.25
C TYR A 75 -14.25 -7.00 -2.27
N VAL A 76 -12.96 -6.68 -2.25
CA VAL A 76 -12.39 -5.63 -3.09
C VAL A 76 -11.33 -6.22 -4.01
N SER A 77 -11.43 -5.87 -5.28
CA SER A 77 -10.43 -6.19 -6.30
C SER A 77 -10.07 -4.92 -7.06
N ARG A 78 -8.79 -4.75 -7.39
CA ARG A 78 -8.28 -3.55 -8.03
C ARG A 78 -7.26 -3.89 -9.10
N ASP A 79 -7.47 -3.29 -10.27
CA ASP A 79 -6.61 -3.42 -11.41
C ASP A 79 -5.81 -2.15 -11.58
N THR A 80 -4.49 -2.28 -11.56
CA THR A 80 -3.58 -1.15 -11.70
C THR A 80 -2.74 -1.30 -12.95
N ARG A 81 -2.44 -0.16 -13.57
CA ARG A 81 -1.54 -0.07 -14.72
C ARG A 81 -0.41 0.89 -14.39
N ALA A 82 0.81 0.44 -14.61
CA ALA A 82 2.02 1.24 -14.48
C ALA A 82 2.77 1.28 -15.81
N LEU A 83 3.37 2.43 -16.12
CA LEU A 83 4.29 2.63 -17.24
C LEU A 83 5.69 2.79 -16.66
N ALA A 84 6.60 1.86 -16.99
CA ALA A 84 7.98 1.86 -16.48
C ALA A 84 8.02 2.06 -14.94
N PHE A 85 8.66 3.13 -14.46
CA PHE A 85 8.83 3.46 -13.05
C PHE A 85 7.75 4.40 -12.47
N ALA A 86 6.69 4.70 -13.24
CA ALA A 86 5.62 5.58 -12.78
C ALA A 86 4.72 4.87 -11.74
N SER A 87 4.20 5.64 -10.78
CA SER A 87 3.29 5.12 -9.76
C SER A 87 2.07 4.44 -10.40
N PRO A 88 1.70 3.22 -9.97
CA PRO A 88 0.56 2.49 -10.51
C PRO A 88 -0.73 3.30 -10.35
N ARG A 89 -1.50 3.45 -11.43
CA ARG A 89 -2.82 4.08 -11.37
C ARG A 89 -3.91 3.01 -11.44
N PRO A 90 -4.92 3.05 -10.54
CA PRO A 90 -6.06 2.16 -10.63
C PRO A 90 -6.84 2.47 -11.91
N THR A 91 -7.09 1.45 -12.70
CA THR A 91 -7.86 1.56 -13.95
C THR A 91 -9.26 0.97 -13.80
N ASP A 92 -9.38 -0.05 -12.96
CA ASP A 92 -10.66 -0.69 -12.66
C ASP A 92 -10.68 -1.12 -11.19
N GLN A 93 -11.86 -1.17 -10.59
CA GLN A 93 -12.05 -1.62 -9.22
C GLN A 93 -13.45 -2.22 -9.06
N LEU A 94 -13.51 -3.49 -8.68
CA LEU A 94 -14.76 -4.16 -8.33
C LEU A 94 -14.87 -4.28 -6.81
N LEU A 95 -15.97 -3.75 -6.28
CA LEU A 95 -16.41 -3.83 -4.89
C LEU A 95 -17.70 -4.65 -4.85
N VAL A 96 -17.65 -5.81 -4.21
CA VAL A 96 -18.84 -6.60 -3.87
C VAL A 96 -19.12 -6.40 -2.38
N THR A 97 -20.34 -5.96 -2.09
CA THR A 97 -20.83 -5.79 -0.72
C THR A 97 -21.94 -6.80 -0.46
N VAL A 98 -21.76 -7.63 0.55
CA VAL A 98 -22.79 -8.57 1.02
C VAL A 98 -23.29 -8.05 2.37
N GLN A 99 -24.57 -7.75 2.47
CA GLN A 99 -25.20 -7.33 3.71
C GLN A 99 -25.93 -8.51 4.35
N PHE A 100 -25.76 -8.65 5.66
CA PHE A 100 -26.40 -9.70 6.44
C PHE A 100 -27.49 -9.12 7.34
N ASP A 101 -28.54 -9.91 7.56
CA ASP A 101 -29.53 -9.65 8.59
C ASP A 101 -29.00 -10.03 9.99
N SER A 102 -29.79 -9.75 11.02
CA SER A 102 -29.46 -10.09 12.41
C SER A 102 -29.45 -11.60 12.71
N ALA A 103 -30.04 -12.42 11.84
CA ALA A 103 -29.98 -13.88 11.94
C ALA A 103 -28.76 -14.48 11.20
N GLY A 104 -28.05 -13.66 10.42
CA GLY A 104 -26.87 -14.05 9.66
C GLY A 104 -27.15 -14.58 8.25
N ASN A 105 -28.34 -14.30 7.69
CA ASN A 105 -28.66 -14.58 6.30
C ASN A 105 -28.30 -13.40 5.41
N VAL A 106 -28.04 -13.66 4.14
CA VAL A 106 -27.78 -12.61 3.14
C VAL A 106 -29.06 -11.81 2.91
N ALA A 107 -29.06 -10.54 3.32
CA ALA A 107 -30.16 -9.61 3.11
C ALA A 107 -30.09 -8.94 1.72
N SER A 108 -28.89 -8.54 1.30
CA SER A 108 -28.66 -7.96 -0.03
C SER A 108 -27.24 -8.20 -0.51
N ILE A 109 -27.06 -8.13 -1.83
CA ILE A 109 -25.75 -8.14 -2.47
C ILE A 109 -25.67 -7.01 -3.49
N ASP A 110 -24.67 -6.15 -3.34
CA ASP A 110 -24.42 -5.01 -4.21
C ASP A 110 -23.07 -5.18 -4.91
N ARG A 111 -23.01 -4.82 -6.19
CA ARG A 111 -21.80 -4.90 -7.01
C ARG A 111 -21.54 -3.55 -7.65
N ASN A 112 -20.42 -2.94 -7.27
CA ASN A 112 -20.00 -1.65 -7.78
C ASN A 112 -18.64 -1.82 -8.46
N THR A 113 -18.60 -1.60 -9.78
CA THR A 113 -17.36 -1.63 -10.58
C THR A 113 -16.77 -0.21 -10.75
N SER A 114 -17.42 0.80 -10.19
CA SER A 114 -16.98 2.20 -10.33
C SER A 114 -15.88 2.56 -9.33
N LEU A 115 -14.84 3.24 -9.82
CA LEU A 115 -13.82 3.91 -8.99
C LEU A 115 -14.37 5.14 -8.23
N GLU A 116 -15.60 5.56 -8.54
CA GLU A 116 -16.25 6.78 -8.04
C GLU A 116 -16.55 6.73 -6.53
N GLN A 117 -16.73 5.54 -5.96
CA GLN A 117 -16.99 5.36 -4.53
C GLN A 117 -15.73 5.38 -3.67
N VAL A 118 -14.55 5.62 -4.26
CA VAL A 118 -13.31 5.79 -3.50
C VAL A 118 -13.29 7.18 -2.89
N ALA A 119 -13.55 7.27 -1.59
CA ALA A 119 -13.46 8.52 -0.85
C ALA A 119 -12.06 9.14 -0.98
N ASN A 120 -11.98 10.35 -1.51
CA ASN A 120 -10.76 11.14 -1.52
C ASN A 120 -10.55 11.74 -0.12
N ILE A 121 -9.92 10.97 0.76
CA ILE A 121 -9.62 11.42 2.12
C ILE A 121 -8.37 12.30 2.04
N SER A 122 -8.52 13.59 2.31
CA SER A 122 -7.39 14.49 2.54
C SER A 122 -7.01 14.39 4.02
N PRO A 123 -5.88 13.76 4.39
CA PRO A 123 -5.47 13.72 5.78
C PRO A 123 -5.24 15.14 6.29
N VAL A 124 -5.71 15.42 7.50
CA VAL A 124 -5.36 16.67 8.20
C VAL A 124 -3.85 16.72 8.38
N GLY A 125 -3.23 17.85 8.01
CA GLY A 125 -1.78 18.04 8.06
C GLY A 125 -1.22 18.24 9.48
N ASP A 126 -2.06 18.11 10.51
CA ASP A 126 -1.66 18.33 11.89
C ASP A 126 -0.69 17.24 12.32
N LYS A 127 0.50 17.66 12.72
CA LYS A 127 1.50 16.78 13.29
C LYS A 127 1.26 16.70 14.79
N THR A 128 1.05 15.50 15.32
CA THR A 128 1.06 15.29 16.76
C THR A 128 2.44 15.69 17.30
N PRO A 129 2.53 16.68 18.21
CA PRO A 129 3.80 17.05 18.80
C PRO A 129 4.35 15.85 19.57
N THR A 130 5.44 15.27 19.10
CA THR A 130 6.11 14.20 19.84
C THR A 130 6.71 14.81 21.11
N LEU A 131 6.57 14.15 22.25
CA LEU A 131 7.30 14.46 23.50
C LEU A 131 8.81 14.14 23.42
N GLY A 132 9.37 14.12 22.22
CA GLY A 132 10.79 13.98 21.98
C GLY A 132 11.49 15.29 22.30
N ARG A 133 12.46 15.24 23.22
CA ARG A 133 13.42 16.34 23.38
C ARG A 133 14.17 16.50 22.05
N LYS A 134 14.08 17.68 21.43
CA LYS A 134 14.88 18.03 20.25
C LYS A 134 16.35 18.13 20.69
N ARG A 135 17.09 17.03 20.61
CA ARG A 135 18.55 17.06 20.74
C ARG A 135 19.11 17.58 19.42
N SER A 136 19.91 18.62 19.46
CA SER A 136 20.72 19.01 18.30
C SER A 136 21.80 17.95 18.09
N LEU A 137 22.25 17.75 16.85
CA LEU A 137 23.38 16.86 16.53
C LEU A 137 24.60 17.15 17.43
N LEU A 138 24.80 18.43 17.79
CA LEU A 138 25.87 18.86 18.69
C LEU A 138 25.66 18.40 20.14
N ASP A 139 24.42 18.36 20.62
CA ASP A 139 24.09 17.86 21.97
C ASP A 139 24.35 16.35 22.09
N GLU A 140 24.22 15.60 20.98
CA GLU A 140 24.54 14.17 20.93
C GLU A 140 26.06 13.93 20.93
N ILE A 141 26.83 14.77 20.24
CA ILE A 141 28.29 14.66 20.16
C ILE A 141 28.95 15.08 21.48
N PHE A 142 28.53 16.20 22.06
CA PHE A 142 29.16 16.79 23.25
C PHE A 142 28.49 16.40 24.56
N GLY A 143 27.27 15.86 24.53
CA GLY A 143 26.53 15.45 25.73
C GLY A 143 27.21 14.34 26.56
N ASN A 144 28.12 13.57 25.94
CA ASN A 144 28.92 12.55 26.64
C ASN A 144 30.32 13.05 27.09
N ILE A 145 30.78 14.19 26.57
CA ILE A 145 32.17 14.65 26.78
C ILE A 145 32.38 15.17 28.21
N GLY A 146 31.33 15.59 28.91
CA GLY A 146 31.40 15.97 30.33
C GLY A 146 31.36 14.81 31.33
N ALA A 147 30.95 13.60 30.93
CA ALA A 147 30.81 12.45 31.82
C ALA A 147 32.09 11.60 31.94
N VAL A 148 32.94 11.62 30.91
CA VAL A 148 34.16 10.77 30.84
C VAL A 148 35.43 11.47 31.35
N GLY A 149 35.31 12.64 31.98
CA GLY A 149 36.44 13.42 32.53
C GLY A 149 36.35 13.79 34.01
N ALA A 150 35.27 13.44 34.72
CA ALA A 150 35.13 13.73 36.16
C ALA A 150 35.83 12.70 37.07
N GLY A 151 36.84 12.00 36.54
CA GLY A 151 37.79 11.23 37.34
C GLY A 151 38.85 12.16 37.93
N GLY A 152 38.53 12.86 39.01
CA GLY A 152 39.52 13.49 39.89
C GLY A 152 39.47 15.00 40.00
N MET A 153 38.56 15.52 40.83
CA MET A 153 38.88 16.64 41.73
C MET A 153 37.96 16.56 42.94
N GLY A 154 38.56 16.56 44.12
CA GLY A 154 37.94 16.13 45.37
C GLY A 154 36.93 17.08 46.01
N GLY A 155 36.04 16.46 46.80
CA GLY A 155 35.60 16.89 48.13
C GLY A 155 34.78 18.17 48.28
N ALA A 156 33.49 18.02 48.63
CA ALA A 156 32.92 18.47 49.92
C ALA A 156 31.40 18.22 49.99
N ALA A 157 30.98 17.56 51.09
CA ALA A 157 29.74 17.68 51.86
C ALA A 157 28.34 17.64 51.18
N GLY A 158 27.50 16.69 51.63
CA GLY A 158 26.05 16.63 51.38
C GLY A 158 25.24 17.74 52.10
N PRO A 159 23.87 17.70 52.07
CA PRO A 159 23.12 16.61 52.67
C PRO A 159 21.96 16.03 51.84
N SER A 160 21.58 14.84 52.30
CA SER A 160 20.44 13.98 51.97
C SER A 160 19.06 14.64 51.93
N GLY A 161 18.22 14.25 50.95
CA GLY A 161 16.77 14.55 50.89
C GLY A 161 16.06 13.77 49.77
N PRO A 162 14.78 13.40 49.91
CA PRO A 162 14.31 12.02 49.70
C PRO A 162 13.79 11.73 48.29
N GLY A 163 14.15 10.56 47.77
CA GLY A 163 13.46 9.95 46.63
C GLY A 163 12.09 9.41 47.04
N PRO A 164 11.14 9.39 46.09
CA PRO A 164 10.34 8.19 45.92
C PRO A 164 10.07 7.84 44.44
N ASN A 165 10.30 6.56 44.11
CA ASN A 165 9.43 5.58 43.42
C ASN A 165 8.67 6.06 42.16
N GLY A 166 8.69 5.33 41.03
CA GLY A 166 8.27 3.94 40.94
C GLY A 166 6.76 3.88 40.66
N GLY A 167 6.39 3.71 39.38
CA GLY A 167 5.04 3.62 38.83
C GLY A 167 5.08 3.65 37.31
#